data_AF-A0AAJ1KEM0-F1
#
_entry.id   AF-A0AAJ1KEM0-F1
#
_cell.length_a   1.000
_cell.length_b   1.000
_cell.length_c   1.000
_cell.angle_alpha   90.00
_cell.angle_beta   90.00
_cell.angle_gamma   90.00
#
_symmetry.space_group_name_H-M   'P 1'
#
loop_
_entity.id
_entity.type
_entity.pdbx_description
1 polymer ?
#
loop_
_entity_poly.entity_id
_entity_poly.type
_entity_poly.pdbx_seq_one_letter_code
_entity_poly.pdbx_strand_id
1 'polypeptide(L)'
;MLLHLGTTWLLFAVATVAVFGFFFGTALDAIMKDDGFGSTGNTLLFTLGFFVAVMIANEHGITFRDIKLAVAWGLSGAFVFISVMALIKAGLARL
;
A
#
# COMPACT_ATOMS: atom_id res chain seq x y z
N MET A 1 11.18 1.10 12.93
CA MET A 1 10.72 2.45 13.35
C MET A 1 9.23 2.48 13.66
N LEU A 2 8.34 2.04 12.74
CA LEU A 2 6.88 2.07 12.96
C LEU A 2 6.40 1.35 14.24
N LEU A 3 6.94 0.17 14.53
CA LEU A 3 6.59 -0.59 15.75
C LEU A 3 7.14 0.03 17.05
N HIS A 4 8.04 1.02 16.95
CA HIS A 4 8.56 1.78 18.10
C HIS A 4 7.89 3.15 18.25
N LEU A 5 6.93 3.53 17.38
CA LEU A 5 6.10 4.71 17.61
C LEU A 5 5.07 4.39 18.69
N GLY A 6 4.77 5.37 19.54
CA GLY A 6 3.63 5.27 20.46
C GLY A 6 2.36 4.93 19.69
N THR A 7 1.54 4.04 20.25
CA THR A 7 0.35 3.46 19.59
C THR A 7 -0.54 4.49 18.90
N THR A 8 -0.71 5.67 19.52
CA THR A 8 -1.46 6.80 18.96
C THR A 8 -0.90 7.29 17.63
N TRP A 9 0.42 7.43 17.50
CA TRP A 9 1.06 7.87 16.26
C TRP A 9 1.00 6.83 15.16
N LEU A 10 1.12 5.54 15.51
CA LEU A 10 0.95 4.45 14.56
C LEU A 10 -0.49 4.46 14.01
N LEU A 11 -1.49 4.64 14.87
CA LEU A 11 -2.89 4.76 14.48
C LEU A 11 -3.12 5.94 13.53
N PHE A 12 -2.53 7.12 13.80
CA PHE A 12 -2.62 8.26 12.90
C PHE A 12 -1.98 7.97 11.54
N ALA A 13 -0.80 7.35 11.50
CA ALA A 13 -0.15 6.98 10.25
C ALA A 13 -1.02 6.00 9.43
N VAL A 14 -1.55 4.95 10.08
CA VAL A 14 -2.45 3.99 9.43
C VAL A 14 -3.73 4.65 8.94
N ALA A 15 -4.36 5.50 9.76
CA ALA A 15 -5.58 6.21 9.37
C ALA A 15 -5.34 7.15 8.17
N THR A 16 -4.25 7.91 8.18
CA THR A 16 -3.89 8.78 7.05
C THR A 16 -3.66 7.98 5.78
N VAL A 17 -2.85 6.92 5.83
CA VAL A 17 -2.60 6.07 4.66
C VAL A 17 -3.88 5.38 4.20
N ALA A 18 -4.77 4.96 5.10
CA ALA A 18 -6.05 4.35 4.74
C ALA A 18 -6.99 5.34 4.03
N VAL A 19 -7.06 6.60 4.48
CA VAL A 19 -7.85 7.65 3.81
C VAL A 19 -7.31 7.90 2.41
N PHE A 20 -6.01 8.10 2.24
CA PHE A 20 -5.40 8.25 0.90
C PHE A 20 -5.56 6.98 0.06
N GLY A 21 -5.36 5.82 0.68
CA GLY A 21 -5.53 4.52 0.07
C GLY A 21 -6.94 4.31 -0.45
N PHE A 22 -7.97 4.89 0.19
CA PHE A 22 -9.34 4.84 -0.29
C PHE A 22 -9.53 5.64 -1.59
N PHE A 23 -8.94 6.84 -1.68
CA PHE A 23 -8.95 7.61 -2.93
C PHE A 23 -8.21 6.89 -4.06
N PHE A 24 -7.04 6.31 -3.78
CA PHE A 24 -6.33 5.51 -4.78
C PHE A 24 -7.08 4.22 -5.12
N GLY A 25 -7.68 3.54 -4.15
CA GLY A 25 -8.41 2.29 -4.33
C GLY A 25 -9.66 2.47 -5.19
N THR A 26 -10.43 3.53 -4.94
CA THR A 26 -11.57 3.95 -5.78
C THR A 26 -11.14 4.35 -7.19
N ALA A 27 -10.05 5.10 -7.34
CA ALA A 27 -9.51 5.45 -8.66
C ALA A 27 -9.03 4.21 -9.43
N LEU A 28 -8.31 3.30 -8.76
CA LEU A 28 -7.87 2.03 -9.33
C LEU A 28 -9.04 1.15 -9.73
N ASP A 29 -10.11 1.14 -8.93
CA ASP A 29 -11.33 0.39 -9.25
C ASP A 29 -11.97 0.90 -10.56
N ALA A 30 -12.04 2.22 -10.74
CA ALA A 30 -12.55 2.82 -11.97
C ALA A 30 -11.70 2.49 -13.22
N ILE A 31 -10.38 2.35 -13.05
CA ILE A 31 -9.43 2.04 -14.13
C ILE A 31 -9.42 0.53 -14.44
N MET A 32 -9.29 -0.30 -13.41
CA MET A 32 -9.10 -1.75 -13.52
C MET A 32 -10.41 -2.51 -13.73
N LYS A 33 -11.55 -1.95 -13.29
CA LYS A 33 -12.87 -2.59 -13.39
C LYS A 33 -12.81 -4.05 -12.91
N ASP A 34 -13.20 -5.00 -13.76
CA ASP A 34 -13.28 -6.43 -13.45
C ASP A 34 -11.91 -7.06 -13.16
N ASP A 35 -10.82 -6.47 -13.64
CA ASP A 35 -9.45 -6.92 -13.37
C ASP A 35 -8.99 -6.53 -11.95
N GLY A 36 -9.64 -5.54 -11.32
CA GLY A 36 -9.34 -5.06 -9.97
C GLY A 36 -9.98 -5.87 -8.85
N PHE A 37 -9.79 -5.44 -7.60
CA PHE A 37 -10.36 -6.10 -6.40
C PHE A 37 -11.55 -5.32 -5.81
N GLY A 38 -12.18 -4.45 -6.58
CA GLY A 38 -13.14 -3.48 -6.05
C GLY A 38 -12.46 -2.33 -5.31
N SER A 39 -13.19 -1.24 -5.07
CA SER A 39 -12.69 -0.10 -4.30
C SER A 39 -12.09 -0.50 -2.93
N THR A 40 -12.82 -1.26 -2.12
CA THR A 40 -12.37 -1.68 -0.78
C THR A 40 -11.17 -2.61 -0.84
N GLY A 41 -11.16 -3.58 -1.76
CA GLY A 41 -10.06 -4.52 -1.91
C GLY A 41 -8.79 -3.82 -2.37
N ASN A 42 -8.89 -2.95 -3.39
CA ASN A 42 -7.78 -2.14 -3.87
C ASN A 42 -7.21 -1.25 -2.75
N THR A 43 -8.08 -0.62 -1.94
CA THR A 43 -7.67 0.21 -0.79
C THR A 43 -6.88 -0.58 0.25
N LEU A 44 -7.35 -1.78 0.57
CA LEU A 44 -6.70 -2.65 1.55
C LEU A 44 -5.35 -3.13 1.04
N LEU A 45 -5.28 -3.59 -0.21
CA LEU A 45 -4.03 -4.00 -0.85
C LEU A 45 -3.04 -2.82 -0.97
N PHE A 46 -3.53 -1.63 -1.30
CA PHE A 46 -2.72 -0.41 -1.37
C PHE A 46 -2.07 -0.11 -0.01
N THR A 47 -2.89 -0.09 1.04
CA THR A 47 -2.45 0.22 2.40
C THR A 47 -1.46 -0.81 2.91
N LEU A 48 -1.73 -2.10 2.67
CA LEU A 48 -0.82 -3.19 3.03
C LEU A 48 0.50 -3.08 2.28
N GLY A 49 0.46 -2.92 0.95
CA GLY A 49 1.67 -2.78 0.14
C GLY A 49 2.52 -1.57 0.55
N PHE A 50 1.87 -0.46 0.93
CA PHE A 50 2.55 0.72 1.47
C PHE A 50 3.34 0.39 2.74
N PHE A 51 2.67 -0.15 3.75
CA PHE A 51 3.34 -0.43 5.03
C PHE A 51 4.36 -1.55 4.93
N VAL A 52 4.09 -2.61 4.16
CA VAL A 52 5.04 -3.70 3.92
C VAL A 52 6.32 -3.17 3.29
N ALA A 53 6.23 -2.32 2.26
CA ALA A 53 7.42 -1.77 1.62
C ALA A 53 8.20 -0.83 2.55
N VAL A 54 7.51 0.02 3.32
CA VAL A 54 8.17 0.86 4.33
C VAL A 54 8.86 -0.01 5.40
N MET A 55 8.23 -1.10 5.85
CA MET A 55 8.85 -2.02 6.82
C MET A 55 10.09 -2.71 6.26
N ILE A 56 10.00 -3.27 5.05
CA ILE A 56 11.12 -3.93 4.37
C ILE A 56 12.28 -2.95 4.19
N ALA A 57 12.02 -1.75 3.68
CA ALA A 57 13.04 -0.73 3.51
C ALA A 57 13.65 -0.30 4.85
N ASN A 58 12.87 -0.28 5.94
CA ASN A 58 13.42 -0.02 7.28
C ASN A 58 14.39 -1.10 7.74
N GLU A 59 14.04 -2.38 7.52
CA GLU A 59 14.90 -3.52 7.87
C GLU A 59 16.21 -3.53 7.08
N HIS A 60 16.18 -3.06 5.83
CA HIS A 60 17.37 -2.88 4.99
C HIS A 60 18.21 -1.63 5.35
N GLY A 61 17.94 -1.01 6.50
CA GLY A 61 18.72 0.11 7.03
C GLY A 61 18.36 1.49 6.45
N ILE A 62 17.31 1.58 5.62
CA ILE A 62 16.84 2.88 5.13
C ILE A 62 16.20 3.63 6.31
N THR A 63 16.84 4.72 6.70
CA THR A 63 16.38 5.56 7.80
C THR A 63 15.38 6.60 7.26
N PHE A 64 14.12 6.47 7.65
CA PHE A 64 13.02 7.37 7.26
C PHE A 64 13.01 8.68 8.05
N ARG A 65 14.20 9.27 8.28
CA ARG A 65 14.30 10.61 8.85
C ARG A 65 13.71 11.65 7.90
N ASP A 66 13.79 11.38 6.60
CA ASP A 66 13.09 12.11 5.56
C ASP A 66 11.76 11.42 5.23
N ILE A 67 10.67 12.13 5.52
CA ILE A 67 9.30 11.68 5.21
C ILE A 67 9.11 11.46 3.71
N LYS A 68 9.81 12.22 2.85
CA LYS A 68 9.68 12.06 1.39
C LYS A 68 10.15 10.68 0.94
N LEU A 69 11.23 10.16 1.53
CA LEU A 69 11.72 8.82 1.24
C LEU A 69 10.72 7.76 1.72
N ALA A 70 10.10 7.95 2.88
CA ALA A 70 9.08 7.03 3.39
C ALA A 70 7.86 6.95 2.47
N VAL A 71 7.39 8.10 2.00
CA VAL A 71 6.27 8.20 1.06
C VAL A 71 6.64 7.59 -0.29
N ALA A 72 7.84 7.87 -0.81
CA ALA A 72 8.28 7.30 -2.09
C ALA A 72 8.35 5.76 -2.05
N TRP A 73 8.95 5.19 -0.99
CA TRP A 73 9.01 3.73 -0.79
C TRP A 73 7.65 3.10 -0.54
N GLY A 74 6.80 3.76 0.25
CA GLY A 74 5.45 3.24 0.51
C GLY A 74 4.58 3.26 -0.74
N LEU A 75 4.56 4.37 -1.49
CA LEU A 75 3.76 4.46 -2.72
C LEU A 75 4.25 3.46 -3.78
N SER A 76 5.56 3.36 -4.01
CA SER A 76 6.10 2.39 -4.97
C SER A 76 5.75 0.95 -4.56
N GLY A 77 5.88 0.63 -3.27
CA GLY A 77 5.46 -0.64 -2.70
C GLY A 77 4.00 -0.96 -2.92
N ALA A 78 3.11 0.00 -2.65
CA ALA A 78 1.68 -0.15 -2.83
C ALA A 78 1.30 -0.48 -4.29
N PHE A 79 1.86 0.25 -5.24
CA PHE A 79 1.61 0.01 -6.66
C PHE A 79 2.17 -1.33 -7.13
N VAL A 80 3.42 -1.66 -6.77
CA VAL A 80 4.02 -2.97 -7.11
C VAL A 80 3.18 -4.10 -6.54
N PHE A 81 2.74 -3.99 -5.29
CA PHE A 81 1.95 -5.02 -4.63
C PHE A 81 0.59 -5.25 -5.31
N ILE A 82 -0.14 -4.17 -5.63
CA ILE A 82 -1.40 -4.27 -6.37
C ILE A 82 -1.19 -4.86 -7.76
N SER A 83 -0.15 -4.42 -8.49
CA SER A 83 0.15 -4.97 -9.81
C SER A 83 0.44 -6.46 -9.76
N VAL A 84 1.24 -6.93 -8.79
CA VAL A 84 1.51 -8.36 -8.61
C VAL A 84 0.23 -9.12 -8.27
N MET A 85 -0.59 -8.62 -7.35
CA MET A 85 -1.86 -9.27 -7.00
C MET A 85 -2.82 -9.32 -8.20
N ALA A 86 -2.93 -8.25 -8.97
CA ALA A 86 -3.76 -8.20 -10.17
C ALA A 86 -3.26 -9.18 -11.23
N LEU A 87 -1.94 -9.27 -11.44
CA LEU A 87 -1.34 -10.25 -12.34
C LEU A 87 -1.63 -11.70 -11.90
N ILE A 88 -1.54 -11.98 -10.60
CA ILE A 88 -1.89 -13.30 -10.05
C ILE A 88 -3.37 -13.59 -10.29
N LYS A 89 -4.27 -12.65 -9.98
CA LYS A 89 -5.72 -12.81 -10.23
C LYS A 89 -6.00 -13.09 -11.71
N ALA A 90 -5.40 -12.32 -12.61
CA ALA A 90 -5.56 -12.49 -14.05
C ALA A 90 -4.99 -13.83 -14.54
N GLY A 91 -3.87 -14.29 -13.96
CA GLY A 91 -3.30 -15.61 -14.26
C GLY A 91 -4.20 -16.75 -13.80
N LEU A 92 -4.75 -16.67 -12.59
CA LEU A 92 -5.68 -17.66 -12.04
C LEU A 92 -7.01 -17.70 -12.81
N ALA A 93 -7.50 -16.57 -13.31
CA ALA A 93 -8.73 -16.52 -14.10
C ALA A 93 -8.58 -17.13 -15.51
N ARG A 94 -7.35 -17.35 -15.97
CA ARG A 94 -7.03 -17.94 -17.29
C ARG A 94 -6.60 -19.41 -17.21
N LEU A 95 -6.51 -19.99 -16.02
CA LEU A 95 -6.28 -21.41 -15.76
C LEU A 95 -7.63 -22.14 -15.64
#